data_AF-A0A662YL45-F1
#
_entry.id   AF-A0A662YL45-F1
#
_cell.length_a   1.000
_cell.length_b   1.000
_cell.length_c   1.000
_cell.angle_alpha   90.00
_cell.angle_beta   90.00
_cell.angle_gamma   90.00
#
_symmetry.space_group_name_H-M   'P 1'
#
loop_
_entity.id
_entity.type
_entity.pdbx_description
1 polymer ?
#
loop_
_entity_poly.entity_id
_entity_poly.type
_entity_poly.pdbx_seq_one_letter_code
_entity_poly.pdbx_strand_id
1 'polypeptide(L)'
;MRDEHSAFNIAVQMQGYNFSVVVKPESAPDIKLQEAQELIKNLNKASKSIAAASTKLQEMITSALHSEMEITHRVKEAKRPYQEQIRVEANLKENFQEVKRIKQLSSQYREEASSLLNEMARLAGISL
;
A
#
# COMPACT_ATOMS: atom_id res chain seq x y z
N MET A 1 -0.53 31.03 -6.92
CA MET A 1 -0.10 29.97 -5.96
C MET A 1 0.52 30.55 -4.69
N ARG A 2 1.69 31.23 -4.73
CA ARG A 2 2.33 31.76 -3.49
C ARG A 2 1.62 32.97 -2.88
N ASP A 3 0.91 33.77 -3.69
CA ASP A 3 0.26 34.99 -3.21
C ASP A 3 -1.16 34.78 -2.66
N GLU A 4 -1.86 33.71 -3.08
CA GLU A 4 -3.27 33.44 -2.67
C GLU A 4 -3.41 32.99 -1.21
N HIS A 5 -2.34 32.50 -0.58
CA HIS A 5 -2.35 32.01 0.80
C HIS A 5 -1.22 32.59 1.65
N SER A 6 -0.69 33.76 1.27
CA SER A 6 0.39 34.46 1.98
C SER A 6 0.04 34.82 3.44
N ALA A 7 -1.26 34.89 3.77
CA ALA A 7 -1.77 35.09 5.12
C ALA A 7 -1.65 33.83 6.02
N PHE A 8 -1.36 32.67 5.45
CA PHE A 8 -1.27 31.40 6.18
C PHE A 8 0.17 30.87 6.19
N ASN A 9 0.64 30.49 7.38
CA ASN A 9 1.83 29.67 7.55
C ASN A 9 1.43 28.19 7.50
N ILE A 10 1.87 27.50 6.44
CA ILE A 10 1.55 26.10 6.16
C ILE A 10 2.81 25.28 6.39
N ALA A 11 2.72 24.26 7.24
CA ALA A 11 3.82 23.36 7.55
C ALA A 11 3.36 21.91 7.61
N VAL A 12 4.20 20.99 7.10
CA VAL A 12 4.02 19.55 7.34
C VAL A 12 4.63 19.22 8.71
N GLN A 13 3.93 18.40 9.49
CA GLN A 13 4.46 17.81 10.71
C GLN A 13 4.45 16.31 10.59
N MET A 14 5.44 15.67 11.23
CA MET A 14 5.53 14.22 11.27
C MET A 14 5.92 13.75 12.68
N GLN A 15 5.24 12.70 13.15
CA GLN A 15 5.45 12.06 14.43
C GLN A 15 5.38 10.53 14.23
N GLY A 16 6.54 9.86 14.22
CA GLY A 16 6.61 8.47 13.78
C GLY A 16 6.09 8.32 12.34
N TYR A 17 5.20 7.37 12.09
CA TYR A 17 4.53 7.19 10.79
C TYR A 17 3.27 8.07 10.59
N ASN A 18 2.99 8.99 11.51
CA ASN A 18 1.90 9.94 11.38
C ASN A 18 2.43 11.23 10.76
N PHE A 19 1.79 11.72 9.71
CA PHE A 19 2.06 13.04 9.12
C PHE A 19 0.75 13.80 8.89
N SER A 20 0.83 15.11 8.97
CA SER A 20 -0.31 16.02 8.78
C SER A 20 0.17 17.39 8.29
N VAL A 21 -0.76 18.21 7.80
CA VAL A 21 -0.50 19.62 7.48
C VAL A 21 -1.18 20.52 8.51
N VAL A 22 -0.36 21.40 9.09
CA VAL A 22 -0.76 22.44 10.02
C VAL A 22 -0.81 23.76 9.28
N VAL A 23 -1.93 24.47 9.42
CA VAL A 23 -2.17 25.79 8.83
C VAL A 23 -2.38 26.78 9.98
N LYS A 24 -1.62 27.88 9.99
CA LYS A 24 -1.74 28.96 10.98
C LYS A 24 -1.97 30.31 10.29
N PRO A 25 -2.79 31.23 10.82
CA PRO A 25 -3.62 31.07 12.01
C PRO A 25 -4.74 30.03 11.78
N GLU A 26 -5.19 29.41 12.87
CA GLU A 26 -6.20 28.33 12.88
C GLU A 26 -7.62 28.81 12.49
N SER A 27 -7.74 30.06 12.02
CA SER A 27 -8.96 30.60 11.42
C SER A 27 -9.39 29.74 10.24
N ALA A 28 -10.71 29.60 10.04
CA ALA A 28 -11.31 28.77 8.99
C ALA A 28 -10.53 28.89 7.67
N PRO A 29 -9.70 27.89 7.31
CA PRO A 29 -8.93 27.94 6.08
C PRO A 29 -9.88 28.01 4.90
N ASP A 30 -9.45 28.62 3.80
CA ASP A 30 -10.18 28.52 2.53
C ASP A 30 -10.46 27.04 2.18
N ILE A 31 -11.54 26.78 1.45
CA ILE A 31 -12.01 25.44 1.06
C ILE A 31 -10.88 24.61 0.46
N LYS A 32 -10.03 25.22 -0.39
CA LYS A 32 -8.87 24.55 -0.99
C LYS A 32 -7.86 24.03 0.03
N LEU A 33 -7.62 24.78 1.11
CA LEU A 33 -6.70 24.36 2.18
C LEU A 33 -7.31 23.23 3.01
N GLN A 34 -8.62 23.27 3.27
CA GLN A 34 -9.33 22.18 3.95
C GLN A 34 -9.30 20.89 3.12
N GLU A 35 -9.54 20.98 1.82
CA GLU A 35 -9.43 19.84 0.89
C GLU A 35 -8.02 19.24 0.91
N ALA A 36 -6.98 20.08 0.86
CA ALA A 36 -5.60 19.62 0.95
C ALA A 36 -5.30 18.92 2.29
N GLN A 37 -5.81 19.44 3.42
CA GLN A 37 -5.64 18.81 4.73
C GLN A 37 -6.32 17.43 4.81
N GLU A 38 -7.55 17.29 4.30
CA GLU A 38 -8.25 16.01 4.25
C GLU A 38 -7.58 15.01 3.29
N LEU A 39 -7.06 15.46 2.15
CA LEU A 39 -6.27 14.62 1.26
C LEU A 39 -5.03 14.06 1.96
N ILE A 40 -4.27 14.90 2.67
CA ILE A 40 -3.06 14.49 3.39
C ILE A 40 -3.39 13.54 4.53
N LYS A 41 -4.50 13.76 5.24
CA LYS A 41 -5.00 12.85 6.27
C LYS A 41 -5.39 11.49 5.71
N ASN A 42 -6.04 11.45 4.55
CA ASN A 42 -6.37 10.22 3.85
C ASN A 42 -5.11 9.48 3.38
N LEU A 43 -4.12 10.21 2.84
CA LEU A 43 -2.82 9.67 2.47
C LEU A 43 -2.08 9.09 3.69
N ASN A 44 -2.13 9.76 4.84
CA ASN A 44 -1.55 9.24 6.06
C ASN A 44 -2.18 7.91 6.48
N LYS A 45 -3.52 7.86 6.49
CA LYS A 45 -4.27 6.65 6.84
C LYS A 45 -3.96 5.49 5.89
N ALA A 46 -3.90 5.76 4.59
CA ALA A 46 -3.57 4.76 3.57
C ALA A 46 -2.14 4.23 3.75
N SER A 47 -1.16 5.12 3.89
CA SER A 47 0.26 4.76 4.06
C SER A 47 0.50 3.89 5.29
N LYS A 48 -0.14 4.23 6.42
CA LYS A 48 -0.09 3.43 7.64
C LYS A 48 -0.71 2.05 7.47
N SER A 49 -1.85 1.98 6.78
CA SER A 49 -2.52 0.71 6.51
C SER A 49 -1.63 -0.21 5.66
N ILE A 50 -0.98 0.34 4.63
CA ILE A 50 -0.03 -0.39 3.79
C ILE A 50 1.17 -0.86 4.62
N ALA A 51 1.79 0.03 5.40
CA ALA A 51 2.95 -0.31 6.22
C ALA A 51 2.62 -1.43 7.24
N ALA A 52 1.45 -1.37 7.88
CA ALA A 52 1.00 -2.37 8.85
C ALA A 52 0.68 -3.74 8.19
N ALA A 53 0.13 -3.75 6.97
CA ALA A 53 -0.25 -4.98 6.29
C ALA A 53 0.89 -5.62 5.50
N SER A 54 1.92 -4.85 5.11
CA SER A 54 2.96 -5.25 4.15
C SER A 54 3.66 -6.55 4.55
N THR A 55 4.14 -6.64 5.79
CA THR A 55 4.89 -7.82 6.27
C THR A 55 4.05 -9.08 6.22
N LYS A 56 2.84 -9.03 6.77
CA LYS A 56 1.93 -10.19 6.79
C LYS A 56 1.55 -10.63 5.38
N LEU A 57 1.25 -9.68 4.49
CA LEU A 57 0.95 -9.99 3.10
C LEU A 57 2.14 -10.63 2.39
N GLN A 58 3.36 -10.12 2.59
CA GLN A 58 4.57 -10.68 2.01
C GLN A 58 4.82 -12.12 2.48
N GLU A 59 4.62 -12.41 3.77
CA GLU A 59 4.76 -13.75 4.32
C GLU A 59 3.72 -14.72 3.72
N MET A 60 2.45 -14.31 3.63
CA MET A 60 1.39 -15.11 3.03
C MET A 60 1.67 -15.43 1.55
N ILE A 61 2.07 -14.42 0.77
CA ILE A 61 2.44 -14.58 -0.65
C ILE A 61 3.64 -15.53 -0.79
N THR A 62 4.66 -15.35 0.03
CA THR A 62 5.87 -16.16 -0.01
C THR A 62 5.57 -17.62 0.34
N SER A 63 4.77 -17.85 1.38
CA SER A 63 4.33 -19.18 1.80
C SER A 63 3.54 -19.89 0.70
N ALA A 64 2.56 -19.19 0.09
CA ALA A 64 1.79 -19.73 -1.02
C ALA A 64 2.70 -20.14 -2.19
N LEU A 65 3.60 -19.26 -2.63
CA LEU A 65 4.51 -19.54 -3.75
C LEU A 65 5.49 -20.67 -3.44
N HIS A 66 5.96 -20.78 -2.20
CA HIS A 66 6.83 -21.88 -1.78
C HIS A 66 6.12 -23.24 -1.90
N SER A 67 4.81 -23.27 -1.64
CA SER A 67 3.98 -24.49 -1.74
C SER A 67 3.53 -24.84 -3.17
N GLU A 68 3.82 -24.02 -4.18
CA GLU A 68 3.28 -24.18 -5.55
C GLU A 68 3.58 -25.55 -6.15
N MET A 69 4.82 -26.02 -6.02
CA MET A 69 5.25 -27.31 -6.57
C MET A 69 4.55 -28.49 -5.87
N GLU A 70 4.51 -28.47 -4.55
CA GLU A 70 3.88 -29.52 -3.75
C GLU A 70 2.37 -29.60 -4.03
N ILE A 71 1.68 -28.46 -4.03
CA ILE A 71 0.24 -28.40 -4.29
C ILE A 71 -0.07 -28.86 -5.72
N THR A 72 0.75 -28.44 -6.69
CA THR A 72 0.61 -28.88 -8.09
C THR A 72 0.76 -30.39 -8.21
N HIS A 73 1.75 -30.98 -7.55
CA HIS A 73 1.95 -32.43 -7.53
C HIS A 73 0.74 -33.16 -6.94
N ARG A 74 0.27 -32.72 -5.76
CA ARG A 74 -0.89 -33.29 -5.08
C ARG A 74 -2.16 -33.19 -5.90
N VAL A 75 -2.36 -32.10 -6.64
CA VAL A 75 -3.49 -31.94 -7.56
C VAL A 75 -3.40 -32.91 -8.73
N LYS A 76 -2.20 -33.14 -9.29
CA LYS A 76 -1.98 -34.10 -10.38
C LYS A 76 -2.21 -35.55 -9.97
N GLU A 77 -1.82 -35.91 -8.75
CA GLU A 77 -2.00 -37.27 -8.21
C GLU A 77 -3.42 -37.55 -7.71
N ALA A 78 -4.24 -36.52 -7.53
CA ALA A 78 -5.62 -36.68 -7.10
C ALA A 78 -6.40 -37.48 -8.16
N LYS A 79 -6.88 -38.67 -7.81
CA LYS A 79 -7.71 -39.49 -8.70
C LYS A 79 -9.05 -38.77 -8.95
N ARG A 80 -9.22 -38.24 -10.17
CA ARG A 80 -10.43 -37.54 -10.62
C ARG A 80 -10.75 -37.90 -12.08
N PRO A 81 -12.01 -37.71 -12.53
CA PRO A 81 -12.35 -37.76 -13.94
C PRO A 81 -11.49 -36.80 -14.77
N TYR A 82 -11.11 -37.20 -15.99
CA TYR A 82 -10.17 -36.44 -16.83
C TYR A 82 -10.56 -34.97 -17.06
N GLN A 83 -11.84 -34.70 -17.36
CA GLN A 83 -12.32 -33.34 -17.57
C GLN A 83 -12.23 -32.47 -16.30
N GLU A 84 -12.49 -33.08 -15.14
CA GLU A 84 -12.37 -32.39 -13.86
C GLU A 84 -10.89 -32.13 -13.51
N GLN A 85 -10.01 -33.08 -13.84
CA GLN A 85 -8.58 -32.93 -13.65
C GLN A 85 -8.03 -31.72 -14.43
N ILE A 86 -8.37 -31.60 -15.72
CA ILE A 86 -7.97 -30.45 -16.55
C ILE A 86 -8.46 -29.13 -15.93
N ARG A 87 -9.74 -29.08 -15.53
CA ARG A 87 -10.35 -27.87 -14.95
C ARG A 87 -9.62 -27.43 -13.68
N VAL A 88 -9.31 -28.35 -12.78
CA VAL A 88 -8.65 -28.02 -11.51
C VAL A 88 -7.20 -27.62 -11.73
N GLU A 89 -6.46 -28.29 -12.62
CA GLU A 89 -5.09 -27.91 -12.96
C GLU A 89 -5.00 -26.52 -13.59
N ALA A 90 -5.92 -26.19 -14.51
CA ALA A 90 -6.00 -24.87 -15.11
C ALA A 90 -6.28 -23.79 -14.05
N ASN A 91 -7.28 -24.02 -13.18
CA ASN A 91 -7.61 -23.09 -12.10
C ASN A 91 -6.44 -22.88 -11.12
N LEU A 92 -5.74 -23.97 -10.77
CA LEU A 92 -4.57 -23.88 -9.89
C LEU A 92 -3.47 -23.02 -10.51
N LYS A 93 -3.20 -23.23 -11.81
CA LYS A 93 -2.20 -22.45 -12.56
C LYS A 93 -2.57 -20.97 -12.58
N GLU A 94 -3.83 -20.64 -12.86
CA GLU A 94 -4.33 -19.26 -12.86
C GLU A 94 -4.18 -18.62 -11.47
N ASN A 95 -4.54 -19.33 -10.40
CA ASN A 95 -4.41 -18.82 -9.04
C ASN A 95 -2.95 -18.50 -8.68
N PHE A 96 -2.00 -19.37 -9.03
CA PHE A 96 -0.58 -19.09 -8.77
C PHE A 96 -0.03 -17.96 -9.66
N GLN A 97 -0.53 -17.79 -10.88
CA GLN A 97 -0.21 -16.62 -11.70
C GLN A 97 -0.69 -15.33 -11.02
N GLU A 98 -1.89 -15.32 -10.46
CA GLU A 98 -2.39 -14.18 -9.70
C GLU A 98 -1.62 -13.93 -8.40
N VAL A 99 -1.21 -14.97 -7.67
CA VAL A 99 -0.33 -14.79 -6.49
C VAL A 99 1.01 -14.14 -6.89
N LYS A 100 1.59 -14.54 -8.04
CA LYS A 100 2.81 -13.91 -8.59
C LYS A 100 2.57 -12.44 -8.96
N ARG A 101 1.41 -12.12 -9.52
CA ARG A 101 1.00 -10.74 -9.83
C ARG A 101 0.83 -9.90 -8.56
N ILE A 102 0.17 -10.44 -7.55
CA ILE A 102 -0.02 -9.79 -6.23
C ILE A 102 1.35 -9.51 -5.58
N LYS A 103 2.33 -10.41 -5.71
CA LYS A 103 3.70 -10.17 -5.23
C LYS A 103 4.31 -8.90 -5.84
N GLN A 104 4.14 -8.70 -7.14
CA GLN A 104 4.67 -7.52 -7.84
C GLN A 104 3.96 -6.25 -7.37
N LEU A 105 2.62 -6.25 -7.36
CA LEU A 105 1.82 -5.10 -6.94
C LEU A 105 2.04 -4.72 -5.47
N SER A 106 2.13 -5.71 -4.58
CA SER A 106 2.38 -5.46 -3.15
C SER A 106 3.76 -4.85 -2.90
N SER A 107 4.79 -5.22 -3.65
CA SER A 107 6.10 -4.55 -3.58
C SER A 107 6.00 -3.09 -4.00
N GLN A 108 5.32 -2.83 -5.13
CA GLN A 108 5.11 -1.47 -5.65
C GLN A 108 4.39 -0.59 -4.63
N TYR A 109 3.26 -1.04 -4.06
CA TYR A 109 2.52 -0.26 -3.06
C TYR A 109 3.34 0.01 -1.80
N ARG A 110 4.16 -0.95 -1.37
CA ARG A 110 5.07 -0.77 -0.23
C ARG A 110 6.14 0.28 -0.52
N GLU A 111 6.71 0.25 -1.73
CA GLU A 111 7.70 1.24 -2.19
C GLU A 111 7.08 2.63 -2.29
N GLU A 112 5.90 2.76 -2.88
CA GLU A 112 5.15 4.03 -2.96
C GLU A 112 4.82 4.60 -1.57
N ALA A 113 4.31 3.77 -0.65
CA ALA A 113 4.03 4.18 0.72
C ALA A 113 5.30 4.61 1.46
N SER A 114 6.42 3.91 1.23
CA SER A 114 7.72 4.27 1.82
C SER A 114 8.26 5.58 1.24
N SER A 115 8.13 5.77 -0.07
CA SER A 115 8.53 7.01 -0.75
C SER A 115 7.75 8.21 -0.22
N LEU A 116 6.44 8.06 -0.04
CA LEU A 116 5.59 9.10 0.53
C LEU A 116 5.98 9.44 1.97
N LEU A 117 6.25 8.44 2.81
CA LEU A 117 6.74 8.67 4.17
C LEU A 117 8.08 9.41 4.19
N ASN A 118 9.00 9.05 3.30
CA ASN A 118 10.27 9.72 3.15
C ASN A 118 10.12 11.17 2.69
N GLU A 119 9.22 11.42 1.73
CA GLU A 119 8.90 12.77 1.27
C GLU A 119 8.33 13.63 2.40
N MET A 120 7.36 13.08 3.16
CA MET A 120 6.76 13.78 4.29
C MET A 120 7.76 14.07 5.41
N ALA A 121 8.72 13.16 5.67
CA ALA A 121 9.80 13.40 6.61
C ALA A 121 10.66 14.58 6.16
N ARG A 122 11.07 14.62 4.89
CA ARG A 122 11.87 15.73 4.34
C ARG A 122 11.11 17.06 4.42
N LEU A 123 9.82 17.07 4.10
CA LEU A 123 8.96 18.26 4.22
C LEU A 123 8.79 18.73 5.67
N ALA A 124 8.77 17.79 6.62
CA ALA A 124 8.73 18.08 8.05
C ALA A 124 10.09 18.46 8.64
N GLY A 125 11.17 18.47 7.85
CA GLY A 125 12.53 18.73 8.33
C GLY A 125 13.13 17.59 9.18
N ILE A 126 12.59 16.38 9.05
CA ILE A 126 13.09 15.17 9.73
C ILE A 126 14.01 14.41 8.76
N SER A 127 15.19 14.03 9.24
CA SER A 127 16.00 13.01 8.56
C SER A 127 15.58 11.65 9.09
N LEU A 128 15.06 10.79 8.22
CA LEU A 128 14.83 9.36 8.50
C LEU A 128 16.13 8.56 8.39
#